data_AF-A0A2N2N7X8-F1
#
_entry.id   AF-A0A2N2N7X8-F1
#
_cell.length_a   1.000
_cell.length_b   1.000
_cell.length_c   1.000
_cell.angle_alpha   90.00
_cell.angle_beta   90.00
_cell.angle_gamma   90.00
#
_symmetry.space_group_name_H-M   'P 1'
#
loop_
_entity.id
_entity.type
_entity.pdbx_description
1 polymer ?
#
loop_
_entity_poly.entity_id
_entity_poly.type
_entity_poly.pdbx_seq_one_letter_code
_entity_poly.pdbx_strand_id
1 'polypeptide(L)'
;MKRLALLSILISSLILVTACGTTTAQTTDLVDFNQATSVPTSSEGNTIPELPLSTELATEIAAPEVAAQAQLDFSYENALSEKLMLALGTLKLAETDNPVNLDQAPQLLLLWQALQNMTNSGTSPEEEVNAVLAQIEATLNSAQINLINSMKLTQTDIQTWAAANGVTLGTGSGSGTGQGTGQGMSPEARATKQAENGMTGTSPNNENGLSVVITNALIVYLENIK
;
A
#
# COMPACT_ATOMS: atom_id res chain seq x y z
N MET A 1 -19.46 35.36 -20.58
CA MET A 1 -19.97 35.11 -21.94
C MET A 1 -20.32 33.63 -22.06
N LYS A 2 -21.63 33.37 -22.17
CA LYS A 2 -22.34 32.18 -22.68
C LYS A 2 -21.49 30.95 -23.02
N ARG A 3 -21.68 29.86 -22.27
CA ARG A 3 -22.22 28.56 -22.77
C ARG A 3 -23.02 27.90 -21.65
N LEU A 4 -24.29 28.28 -21.63
CA LEU A 4 -25.36 27.65 -20.89
C LEU A 4 -26.05 26.67 -21.85
N ALA A 5 -26.49 25.53 -21.31
CA ALA A 5 -27.70 24.79 -21.65
C ALA A 5 -27.58 23.43 -22.39
N LEU A 6 -28.32 22.49 -21.81
CA LEU A 6 -28.97 21.29 -22.38
C LEU A 6 -28.06 20.07 -22.55
N LEU A 7 -28.40 18.87 -22.11
CA LEU A 7 -29.72 18.25 -22.09
C LEU A 7 -29.74 17.11 -21.05
N SER A 8 -30.74 17.18 -20.17
CA SER A 8 -31.19 16.10 -19.30
C SER A 8 -31.87 15.00 -20.13
N ILE A 9 -32.05 13.80 -19.56
CA ILE A 9 -33.12 12.80 -19.83
C ILE A 9 -32.71 11.45 -20.45
N LEU A 10 -32.96 10.41 -19.63
CA LEU A 10 -33.30 9.01 -19.89
C LEU A 10 -32.38 8.18 -20.80
N ILE A 11 -31.91 7.04 -20.28
CA ILE A 11 -32.45 5.72 -20.65
C ILE A 11 -32.11 4.73 -19.53
N SER A 12 -33.15 4.35 -18.82
CA SER A 12 -33.24 3.12 -18.06
C SER A 12 -33.14 1.94 -19.05
N SER A 13 -32.17 1.06 -18.88
CA SER A 13 -32.18 -0.26 -19.50
C SER A 13 -31.87 -1.31 -18.46
N LEU A 14 -32.91 -1.58 -17.69
CA LEU A 14 -33.22 -2.84 -17.05
C LEU A 14 -33.26 -3.93 -18.14
N ILE A 15 -32.29 -4.84 -18.14
CA ILE A 15 -32.40 -6.13 -18.83
C ILE A 15 -32.29 -7.22 -17.78
N LEU A 16 -33.46 -7.72 -17.38
CA LEU A 16 -33.66 -9.00 -16.72
C LEU A 16 -33.43 -10.11 -17.75
N VAL A 17 -32.47 -11.00 -17.53
CA VAL A 17 -32.43 -12.33 -18.18
C VAL A 17 -32.34 -13.40 -17.12
N THR A 18 -33.53 -13.88 -16.75
CA THR A 18 -33.95 -15.28 -16.64
C THR A 18 -32.89 -16.34 -16.34
N ALA A 19 -33.05 -16.92 -15.15
CA ALA A 19 -32.53 -18.21 -14.72
C ALA A 19 -33.16 -19.38 -15.49
N CYS A 20 -32.37 -20.43 -15.78
CA CYS A 20 -32.79 -21.84 -15.67
C CYS A 20 -31.62 -22.80 -15.94
N GLY A 21 -31.54 -23.90 -15.18
CA GLY A 21 -30.71 -25.07 -15.48
C GLY A 21 -29.82 -25.54 -14.32
N THR A 22 -30.38 -25.98 -13.18
CA THR A 22 -30.50 -27.39 -12.75
C THR A 22 -29.21 -28.24 -12.76
N THR A 23 -28.68 -28.47 -11.55
CA THR A 23 -28.24 -29.74 -10.94
C THR A 23 -27.91 -30.93 -11.86
N THR A 24 -26.69 -31.47 -11.70
CA THR A 24 -26.44 -32.92 -11.51
C THR A 24 -25.14 -33.11 -10.73
N ALA A 25 -25.22 -33.83 -9.62
CA ALA A 25 -24.09 -34.43 -8.93
C ALA A 25 -23.92 -35.86 -9.46
N GLN A 26 -22.70 -36.32 -9.75
CA GLN A 26 -22.40 -37.76 -9.74
C GLN A 26 -20.89 -38.05 -9.58
N THR A 27 -20.57 -38.44 -8.35
CA THR A 27 -19.80 -39.62 -7.90
C THR A 27 -19.00 -40.45 -8.92
N THR A 28 -17.72 -40.65 -8.57
CA THR A 28 -16.73 -41.70 -8.94
C THR A 28 -17.19 -42.91 -9.76
N ASP A 29 -16.39 -43.26 -10.77
CA ASP A 29 -16.00 -44.66 -11.03
C ASP A 29 -14.64 -44.76 -11.75
N LEU A 30 -13.87 -45.80 -11.40
CA LEU A 30 -12.54 -46.15 -11.90
C LEU A 30 -12.67 -47.27 -12.94
N VAL A 31 -12.12 -47.14 -14.15
CA VAL A 31 -11.55 -48.30 -14.88
C VAL A 31 -10.59 -47.93 -16.01
N ASP A 32 -9.42 -48.57 -15.95
CA ASP A 32 -8.33 -48.72 -16.92
C ASP A 32 -8.79 -49.44 -18.20
N PHE A 33 -8.36 -48.98 -19.38
CA PHE A 33 -8.11 -49.87 -20.53
C PHE A 33 -7.00 -49.32 -21.45
N ASN A 34 -5.83 -49.94 -21.32
CA ASN A 34 -4.74 -50.06 -22.29
C ASN A 34 -5.16 -50.09 -23.77
N GLN A 35 -4.45 -49.35 -24.64
CA GLN A 35 -4.03 -49.84 -25.96
C GLN A 35 -2.66 -49.29 -26.35
N ALA A 36 -1.74 -50.22 -26.62
CA ALA A 36 -0.40 -49.99 -27.12
C ALA A 36 -0.32 -50.31 -28.62
N THR A 37 0.67 -49.66 -29.25
CA THR A 37 1.45 -50.16 -30.40
C THR A 37 0.92 -49.93 -31.82
N SER A 38 1.61 -49.04 -32.55
CA SER A 38 2.34 -49.44 -33.77
C SER A 38 3.34 -48.37 -34.19
N VAL A 39 4.61 -48.75 -34.19
CA VAL A 39 5.72 -48.12 -34.92
C VAL A 39 5.99 -48.99 -36.16
N PRO A 40 6.39 -48.40 -37.30
CA PRO A 40 7.48 -48.98 -38.08
C PRO A 40 8.64 -47.99 -38.29
N THR A 41 9.78 -48.57 -38.62
CA THR A 41 11.17 -48.10 -38.46
C THR A 41 11.85 -47.84 -39.82
N SER A 42 12.81 -46.88 -39.84
CA SER A 42 14.10 -46.80 -40.60
C SER A 42 14.11 -46.88 -42.16
N SER A 43 15.04 -46.31 -42.96
CA SER A 43 16.34 -45.64 -42.75
C SER A 43 16.86 -45.01 -44.09
N GLU A 44 17.99 -44.29 -43.97
CA GLU A 44 19.00 -43.89 -45.00
C GLU A 44 18.67 -42.74 -45.98
N GLY A 45 19.53 -41.76 -46.27
CA GLY A 45 20.87 -41.37 -45.82
C GLY A 45 21.44 -40.37 -46.86
N ASN A 46 22.06 -39.25 -46.44
CA ASN A 46 23.09 -38.58 -47.25
C ASN A 46 23.91 -37.56 -46.44
N THR A 47 25.17 -37.46 -46.82
CA THR A 47 26.34 -36.95 -46.09
C THR A 47 26.78 -35.52 -46.49
N ILE A 48 27.34 -34.80 -45.50
CA ILE A 48 28.48 -33.83 -45.55
C ILE A 48 28.17 -32.40 -46.11
N PRO A 49 28.74 -31.27 -45.58
CA PRO A 49 30.00 -31.14 -44.82
C PRO A 49 30.00 -30.37 -43.50
N GLU A 50 30.99 -30.74 -42.69
CA GLU A 50 31.64 -30.02 -41.59
C GLU A 50 32.53 -28.88 -42.16
N LEU A 51 32.56 -27.72 -41.48
CA LEU A 51 33.59 -26.63 -41.43
C LEU A 51 32.92 -25.26 -41.19
N PRO A 52 33.55 -24.29 -40.49
CA PRO A 52 34.10 -24.36 -39.14
C PRO A 52 33.45 -23.31 -38.19
N LEU A 53 33.55 -23.60 -36.90
CA LEU A 53 33.64 -22.69 -35.75
C LEU A 53 33.61 -21.18 -36.08
N SER A 54 32.50 -20.53 -35.79
CA SER A 54 32.51 -19.16 -35.28
C SER A 54 31.88 -19.20 -33.91
N THR A 55 32.67 -18.82 -32.91
CA THR A 55 32.25 -18.51 -31.55
C THR A 55 31.18 -17.43 -31.61
N GLU A 56 29.94 -17.82 -31.85
CA GLU A 56 28.81 -16.97 -31.56
C GLU A 56 28.68 -16.93 -30.04
N LEU A 57 29.00 -15.75 -29.53
CA LEU A 57 28.76 -15.34 -28.16
C LEU A 57 27.30 -15.67 -27.86
N ALA A 58 27.07 -16.82 -27.21
CA ALA A 58 25.83 -17.08 -26.53
C ALA A 58 25.76 -16.01 -25.44
N THR A 59 25.16 -14.87 -25.78
CA THR A 59 24.51 -14.03 -24.79
C THR A 59 23.49 -14.96 -24.15
N GLU A 60 23.90 -15.55 -23.04
CA GLU A 60 23.03 -16.16 -22.06
C GLU A 60 21.99 -15.10 -21.72
N ILE A 61 20.87 -15.16 -22.43
CA ILE A 61 19.65 -14.51 -22.00
C ILE A 61 19.27 -15.31 -20.75
N ALA A 62 19.87 -14.91 -19.62
CA ALA A 62 19.39 -15.27 -18.32
C ALA A 62 17.89 -15.03 -18.37
N ALA A 63 17.11 -16.12 -18.22
CA ALA A 63 15.70 -16.02 -17.92
C ALA A 63 15.55 -14.93 -16.84
N PRO A 64 14.53 -14.04 -16.91
CA PRO A 64 14.39 -13.03 -15.89
C PRO A 64 14.35 -13.76 -14.55
N GLU A 65 15.41 -13.63 -13.75
CA GLU A 65 15.35 -13.95 -12.34
C GLU A 65 14.11 -13.21 -11.86
N VAL A 66 13.14 -13.96 -11.35
CA VAL A 66 12.01 -13.36 -10.65
C VAL A 66 12.65 -12.66 -9.45
N ALA A 67 13.02 -11.39 -9.65
CA ALA A 67 13.66 -10.59 -8.63
C ALA A 67 12.70 -10.58 -7.44
N ALA A 68 13.11 -11.25 -6.36
CA ALA A 68 12.31 -11.28 -5.16
C ALA A 68 12.00 -9.84 -4.76
N GLN A 69 10.72 -9.57 -4.46
CA GLN A 69 10.32 -8.27 -3.91
C GLN A 69 11.12 -8.06 -2.61
N ALA A 70 11.80 -6.92 -2.51
CA ALA A 70 12.47 -6.58 -1.26
C ALA A 70 11.42 -6.38 -0.17
N GLN A 71 11.74 -6.81 1.04
CA GLN A 71 10.85 -6.67 2.21
C GLN A 71 11.40 -5.63 3.16
N LEU A 72 10.50 -4.99 3.91
CA LEU A 72 10.89 -4.07 4.98
C LEU A 72 11.67 -4.78 6.09
N ASP A 73 12.78 -4.16 6.50
CA ASP A 73 13.63 -4.63 7.58
C ASP A 73 13.29 -3.90 8.88
N PHE A 74 12.98 -4.65 9.94
CA PHE A 74 12.67 -4.13 11.27
C PHE A 74 13.68 -4.58 12.34
N SER A 75 14.79 -5.23 11.93
CA SER A 75 15.73 -5.89 12.85
C SER A 75 16.66 -4.94 13.63
N TYR A 76 16.53 -3.63 13.43
CA TYR A 76 17.37 -2.62 14.07
C TYR A 76 16.68 -1.97 15.27
N GLU A 77 17.50 -1.38 16.14
CA GLU A 77 17.04 -0.77 17.38
C GLU A 77 16.11 0.42 17.11
N ASN A 78 15.01 0.50 17.85
CA ASN A 78 14.04 1.60 17.78
C ASN A 78 13.42 1.79 16.37
N ALA A 79 13.33 0.71 15.59
CA ALA A 79 12.61 0.71 14.31
C ALA A 79 11.15 1.15 14.50
N LEU A 80 10.66 1.96 13.56
CA LEU A 80 9.27 2.40 13.56
C LEU A 80 8.31 1.23 13.33
N SER A 81 7.05 1.40 13.74
CA SER A 81 5.98 0.48 13.34
C SER A 81 5.83 0.47 11.81
N GLU A 82 5.40 -0.65 11.24
CA GLU A 82 5.25 -0.85 9.79
C GLU A 82 4.50 0.31 9.11
N LYS A 83 3.35 0.70 9.67
CA LYS A 83 2.57 1.84 9.19
C LYS A 83 3.39 3.14 9.15
N LEU A 84 4.13 3.45 10.22
CA LEU A 84 4.93 4.67 10.30
C LEU A 84 6.15 4.62 9.38
N MET A 85 6.79 3.45 9.28
CA MET A 85 7.93 3.23 8.38
C MET A 85 7.52 3.38 6.92
N LEU A 86 6.42 2.77 6.51
CA LEU A 86 5.84 2.94 5.17
C LEU A 86 5.45 4.40 4.93
N ALA A 87 4.79 5.05 5.89
CA ALA A 87 4.29 6.41 5.67
C ALA A 87 5.42 7.44 5.55
N LEU A 88 6.32 7.48 6.55
CA LEU A 88 7.45 8.40 6.55
C LEU A 88 8.47 8.02 5.46
N GLY A 89 8.73 6.74 5.26
CA GLY A 89 9.61 6.25 4.19
C GLY A 89 9.12 6.68 2.82
N THR A 90 7.83 6.53 2.53
CA THR A 90 7.24 6.97 1.27
C THR A 90 7.35 8.47 1.05
N LEU A 91 7.16 9.29 2.10
CA LEU A 91 7.40 10.73 2.04
C LEU A 91 8.88 11.04 1.75
N LYS A 92 9.80 10.35 2.42
CA LYS A 92 11.24 10.55 2.25
C LYS A 92 11.77 10.09 0.89
N LEU A 93 11.08 9.19 0.19
CA LEU A 93 11.43 8.82 -1.18
C LEU A 93 11.39 10.01 -2.15
N ALA A 94 10.59 11.04 -1.85
CA ALA A 94 10.54 12.28 -2.63
C ALA A 94 11.89 13.03 -2.67
N GLU A 95 12.77 12.76 -1.71
CA GLU A 95 14.11 13.33 -1.61
C GLU A 95 15.20 12.44 -2.25
N THR A 96 14.80 11.36 -2.93
CA THR A 96 15.70 10.37 -3.53
C THR A 96 15.57 10.33 -5.05
N ASP A 97 16.43 9.58 -5.71
CA ASP A 97 16.36 9.34 -7.15
C ASP A 97 15.23 8.38 -7.58
N ASN A 98 14.49 7.80 -6.62
CA ASN A 98 13.40 6.86 -6.89
C ASN A 98 12.11 7.23 -6.13
N PRO A 99 11.52 8.41 -6.41
CA PRO A 99 10.27 8.83 -5.79
C PRO A 99 9.10 7.94 -6.22
N VAL A 100 7.96 8.10 -5.54
CA VAL A 100 6.68 7.53 -6.00
C VAL A 100 6.31 8.14 -7.36
N ASN A 101 5.97 7.29 -8.32
CA ASN A 101 5.63 7.73 -9.68
C ASN A 101 4.11 7.85 -9.91
N LEU A 102 3.74 8.30 -11.12
CA LEU A 102 2.35 8.53 -11.54
C LEU A 102 1.49 7.26 -11.57
N ASP A 103 2.09 6.09 -11.80
CA ASP A 103 1.35 4.82 -11.82
C ASP A 103 1.07 4.30 -10.41
N GLN A 104 2.00 4.57 -9.47
CA GLN A 104 1.90 4.13 -8.07
C GLN A 104 0.99 5.03 -7.23
N ALA A 105 1.05 6.34 -7.44
CA ALA A 105 0.40 7.32 -6.56
C ALA A 105 -1.11 7.09 -6.39
N PRO A 106 -1.92 6.80 -7.44
CA PRO A 106 -3.34 6.55 -7.29
C PRO A 106 -3.66 5.29 -6.47
N GLN A 107 -2.84 4.24 -6.60
CA GLN A 107 -2.99 2.99 -5.86
C GLN A 107 -2.67 3.21 -4.38
N LEU A 108 -1.53 3.83 -4.09
CA LEU A 108 -1.13 4.15 -2.73
C LEU A 108 -2.15 5.07 -2.05
N LEU A 109 -2.64 6.09 -2.75
CA LEU A 109 -3.63 7.02 -2.21
C LEU A 109 -4.89 6.31 -1.73
N LEU A 110 -5.43 5.39 -2.55
CA LEU A 110 -6.61 4.62 -2.19
C LEU A 110 -6.36 3.75 -0.96
N LEU A 111 -5.22 3.05 -0.91
CA LEU A 111 -4.88 2.16 0.20
C LEU A 111 -4.65 2.93 1.50
N TRP A 112 -3.96 4.06 1.46
CA TRP A 112 -3.74 4.91 2.64
C TRP A 112 -5.04 5.53 3.16
N GLN A 113 -5.95 5.94 2.28
CA GLN A 113 -7.28 6.41 2.69
C GLN A 113 -8.12 5.29 3.33
N ALA A 114 -8.07 4.07 2.77
CA ALA A 114 -8.74 2.91 3.36
C ALA A 114 -8.18 2.62 4.77
N LEU A 115 -6.86 2.56 4.92
CA LEU A 115 -6.19 2.33 6.20
C LEU A 115 -6.52 3.41 7.23
N GLN A 116 -6.57 4.68 6.82
CA GLN A 116 -6.95 5.80 7.67
C GLN A 116 -8.39 5.66 8.17
N ASN A 117 -9.33 5.29 7.29
CA ASN A 117 -10.74 5.09 7.66
C ASN A 117 -10.92 3.91 8.62
N MET A 118 -10.20 2.80 8.41
CA MET A 118 -10.19 1.62 9.29
C MET A 118 -9.63 1.95 10.68
N THR A 119 -8.54 2.72 10.74
CA THR A 119 -7.94 3.13 12.01
C THR A 119 -8.86 4.10 12.77
N ASN A 120 -9.57 4.98 12.05
CA ASN A 120 -10.47 5.96 12.65
C ASN A 120 -11.78 5.34 13.17
N SER A 121 -12.28 4.28 12.51
CA SER A 121 -13.49 3.59 12.97
C SER A 121 -13.23 2.77 14.24
N GLY A 122 -12.00 2.32 14.46
CA GLY A 122 -11.59 1.56 15.64
C GLY A 122 -12.21 0.15 15.73
N THR A 123 -12.94 -0.29 14.70
CA THR A 123 -13.64 -1.58 14.66
C THR A 123 -13.06 -2.54 13.63
N SER A 124 -12.03 -2.14 12.90
CA SER A 124 -11.39 -3.00 11.89
C SER A 124 -10.56 -4.10 12.55
N PRO A 125 -10.71 -5.37 12.11
CA PRO A 125 -9.84 -6.46 12.51
C PRO A 125 -8.36 -6.17 12.20
N GLU A 126 -7.46 -6.68 13.03
CA GLU A 126 -6.01 -6.50 12.87
C GLU A 126 -5.50 -7.15 11.58
N GLU A 127 -6.08 -8.29 11.20
CA GLU A 127 -5.74 -9.00 9.98
C GLU A 127 -6.05 -8.18 8.72
N GLU A 128 -7.14 -7.40 8.74
CA GLU A 128 -7.48 -6.51 7.63
C GLU A 128 -6.51 -5.33 7.56
N VAL A 129 -6.13 -4.75 8.72
CA VAL A 129 -5.14 -3.67 8.79
C VAL A 129 -3.79 -4.13 8.22
N ASN A 130 -3.32 -5.31 8.63
CA ASN A 130 -2.05 -5.89 8.18
C ASN A 130 -2.10 -6.25 6.68
N ALA A 131 -3.24 -6.75 6.18
CA ALA A 131 -3.40 -7.02 4.75
C ALA A 131 -3.30 -5.74 3.90
N VAL A 132 -3.87 -4.62 4.37
CA VAL A 132 -3.74 -3.33 3.68
C VAL A 132 -2.31 -2.82 3.73
N LEU A 133 -1.61 -2.94 4.85
CA LEU A 133 -0.19 -2.57 4.96
C LEU A 133 0.69 -3.39 4.01
N ALA A 134 0.50 -4.70 3.94
CA ALA A 134 1.20 -5.57 3.01
C ALA A 134 0.93 -5.18 1.53
N GLN A 135 -0.30 -4.76 1.21
CA GLN A 135 -0.63 -4.29 -0.13
C GLN A 135 0.02 -2.93 -0.45
N ILE A 136 0.16 -2.04 0.54
CA ILE A 136 0.91 -0.78 0.41
C ILE A 136 2.37 -1.10 0.12
N GLU A 137 3.00 -1.98 0.90
CA GLU A 137 4.39 -2.42 0.68
C GLU A 137 4.57 -3.01 -0.73
N ALA A 138 3.67 -3.91 -1.15
CA ALA A 138 3.72 -4.55 -2.47
C ALA A 138 3.49 -3.58 -3.65
N THR A 139 2.96 -2.38 -3.41
CA THR A 139 2.79 -1.35 -4.43
C THR A 139 4.08 -0.58 -4.68
N LEU A 140 4.99 -0.57 -3.70
CA LEU A 140 6.33 -0.01 -3.84
C LEU A 140 7.23 -1.04 -4.55
N ASN A 141 8.18 -0.56 -5.34
CA ASN A 141 9.13 -1.44 -6.01
C ASN A 141 10.32 -1.78 -5.08
N SER A 142 11.05 -2.87 -5.39
CA SER A 142 12.19 -3.29 -4.57
C SER A 142 13.25 -2.21 -4.33
N ALA A 143 13.49 -1.33 -5.31
CA ALA A 143 14.45 -0.24 -5.14
C ALA A 143 13.95 0.82 -4.13
N GLN A 144 12.64 1.10 -4.10
CA GLN A 144 12.02 1.98 -3.09
C GLN A 144 12.10 1.34 -1.70
N ILE A 145 11.78 0.04 -1.58
CA ILE A 145 11.89 -0.67 -0.29
C ILE A 145 13.33 -0.69 0.23
N ASN A 146 14.31 -0.94 -0.64
CA ASN A 146 15.73 -0.89 -0.27
C ASN A 146 16.18 0.50 0.19
N LEU A 147 15.69 1.57 -0.43
CA LEU A 147 15.94 2.93 0.03
C LEU A 147 15.33 3.17 1.41
N ILE A 148 14.07 2.78 1.63
CA ILE A 148 13.42 2.89 2.95
C ILE A 148 14.21 2.12 4.01
N ASN A 149 14.64 0.89 3.72
CA ASN A 149 15.45 0.09 4.63
C ASN A 149 16.81 0.75 4.96
N SER A 150 17.40 1.45 3.98
CA SER A 150 18.66 2.18 4.14
C SER A 150 18.51 3.44 5.01
N MET A 151 17.30 4.01 5.09
CA MET A 151 17.03 5.17 5.94
C MET A 151 17.02 4.82 7.44
N LYS A 152 16.83 3.54 7.80
CA LYS A 152 16.79 3.04 9.19
C LYS A 152 15.96 3.95 10.10
N LEU A 153 14.71 4.21 9.69
CA LEU A 153 13.83 5.19 10.31
C LEU A 153 13.50 4.84 11.75
N THR A 154 13.63 5.83 12.61
CA THR A 154 13.39 5.74 14.06
C THR A 154 12.45 6.84 14.54
N GLN A 155 12.14 6.79 15.84
CA GLN A 155 11.38 7.86 16.51
C GLN A 155 12.06 9.24 16.43
N THR A 156 13.38 9.29 16.28
CA THR A 156 14.14 10.54 16.08
C THR A 156 13.84 11.15 14.72
N ASP A 157 13.66 10.33 13.69
CA ASP A 157 13.35 10.78 12.33
C ASP A 157 11.94 11.37 12.25
N ILE A 158 10.97 10.79 12.98
CA ILE A 158 9.64 11.39 13.12
C ILE A 158 9.70 12.78 13.75
N GLN A 159 10.49 12.97 14.81
CA GLN A 159 10.64 14.27 15.46
C GLN A 159 11.32 15.29 14.54
N THR A 160 12.34 14.85 13.80
CA THR A 160 13.05 15.66 12.80
C THR A 160 12.10 16.09 11.68
N TRP A 161 11.33 15.15 11.14
CA TRP A 161 10.31 15.43 10.13
C TRP A 161 9.24 16.38 10.66
N ALA A 162 8.75 16.17 11.88
CA ALA A 162 7.74 17.02 12.50
C ALA A 162 8.24 18.47 12.65
N ALA A 163 9.46 18.66 13.15
CA ALA A 163 10.08 19.98 13.27
C ALA A 163 10.26 20.66 11.91
N ALA A 164 10.74 19.93 10.89
CA ALA A 164 10.92 20.46 9.53
C ALA A 164 9.59 20.89 8.88
N ASN A 165 8.49 20.24 9.23
CA ASN A 165 7.15 20.52 8.70
C ASN A 165 6.31 21.44 9.62
N GLY A 166 6.92 22.08 10.61
CA GLY A 166 6.24 23.01 11.52
C GLY A 166 5.21 22.35 12.44
N VAL A 167 5.26 21.03 12.60
CA VAL A 167 4.39 20.27 13.49
C VAL A 167 4.92 20.44 14.92
N THR A 168 4.27 21.29 15.70
CA THR A 168 4.55 21.42 17.13
C THR A 168 4.05 20.17 17.84
N LEU A 169 5.00 19.38 18.33
CA LEU A 169 4.70 18.30 19.24
C LEU A 169 4.30 18.89 20.58
N GLY A 170 3.00 18.83 20.89
CA GLY A 170 2.47 19.24 22.18
C GLY A 170 3.04 18.32 23.27
N THR A 171 4.23 18.63 23.77
CA THR A 171 4.72 18.05 25.02
C THR A 171 3.64 18.34 26.05
N GLY A 172 3.03 17.31 26.63
CA GLY A 172 1.91 17.40 27.58
C GLY A 172 2.18 18.14 28.89
N SER A 173 3.08 19.12 28.90
CA SER A 173 3.10 20.23 29.83
C SER A 173 2.31 21.37 29.19
N GLY A 174 1.13 21.67 29.74
CA GLY A 174 0.23 22.70 29.23
C GLY A 174 0.88 24.07 29.02
N SER A 175 1.47 24.26 27.86
CA SER A 175 1.98 25.53 27.36
C SER A 175 1.80 25.59 25.84
N GLY A 176 0.60 25.23 25.39
CA GLY A 176 0.14 25.67 24.09
C GLY A 176 -0.11 27.17 24.17
N THR A 177 0.62 27.94 23.36
CA THR A 177 0.48 29.39 23.14
C THR A 177 -0.86 29.76 22.45
N GLY A 178 -1.89 28.94 22.61
CA GLY A 178 -3.27 29.27 22.29
C GLY A 178 -3.79 30.25 23.34
N GLN A 179 -3.78 31.53 23.00
CA GLN A 179 -4.57 32.54 23.68
C GLN A 179 -6.06 32.15 23.57
N GLY A 180 -6.56 31.41 24.56
CA GLY A 180 -7.89 30.79 24.52
C GLY A 180 -8.42 30.37 25.89
N THR A 181 -8.80 31.35 26.70
CA THR A 181 -10.00 31.32 27.59
C THR A 181 -10.14 30.17 28.61
N GLY A 182 -9.09 29.44 29.01
CA GLY A 182 -9.19 28.31 29.95
C GLY A 182 -9.00 28.62 31.44
N GLN A 183 -8.42 29.77 31.78
CA GLN A 183 -8.05 30.11 33.17
C GLN A 183 -9.25 30.53 34.04
N GLY A 184 -10.44 30.71 33.46
CA GLY A 184 -11.67 31.10 34.18
C GLY A 184 -12.76 30.02 34.25
N MET A 185 -12.53 28.80 33.79
CA MET A 185 -13.57 27.75 33.83
C MET A 185 -13.60 27.06 35.20
N SER A 186 -14.82 26.91 35.75
CA SER A 186 -15.06 26.18 37.00
C SER A 186 -14.65 24.70 36.84
N PRO A 187 -14.37 23.99 37.95
CA PRO A 187 -14.05 22.56 37.91
C PRO A 187 -15.09 21.73 37.13
N GLU A 188 -16.37 22.09 37.23
CA GLU A 188 -17.48 21.44 36.55
C GLU A 188 -17.46 21.72 35.04
N ALA A 189 -17.19 22.97 34.64
CA ALA A 189 -17.07 23.33 33.23
C ALA A 189 -15.87 22.62 32.56
N ARG A 190 -14.79 22.37 33.31
CA ARG A 190 -13.68 21.53 32.84
C ARG A 190 -14.09 20.07 32.70
N ALA A 191 -14.82 19.53 33.67
CA ALA A 191 -15.31 18.14 33.64
C ALA A 191 -16.29 17.91 32.47
N THR A 192 -17.20 18.84 32.20
CA THR A 192 -18.10 18.76 31.03
C THR A 192 -17.32 18.83 29.72
N LYS A 193 -16.34 19.73 29.59
CA LYS A 193 -15.48 19.77 28.40
C LYS A 193 -14.60 18.54 28.26
N GLN A 194 -14.14 17.95 29.36
CA GLN A 194 -13.40 16.69 29.33
C GLN A 194 -14.30 15.49 28.99
N ALA A 195 -15.59 15.54 29.31
CA ALA A 195 -16.55 14.52 28.88
C ALA A 195 -16.93 14.70 27.40
N GLU A 196 -17.13 15.94 26.94
CA GLU A 196 -17.39 16.28 25.53
C GLU A 196 -16.17 15.94 24.65
N ASN A 197 -14.96 16.34 25.06
CA ASN A 197 -13.72 15.99 24.36
C ASN A 197 -13.25 14.55 24.66
N GLY A 198 -13.79 13.91 25.70
CA GLY A 198 -13.47 12.53 26.11
C GLY A 198 -14.23 11.47 25.32
N MET A 199 -15.33 11.85 24.64
CA MET A 199 -15.92 11.02 23.58
C MET A 199 -15.09 11.05 22.28
N THR A 200 -14.30 12.10 22.06
CA THR A 200 -13.19 12.13 21.09
C THR A 200 -11.87 11.90 21.81
N GLY A 201 -11.82 10.86 22.65
CA GLY A 201 -10.69 10.54 23.52
C GLY A 201 -9.46 10.04 22.77
N THR A 202 -8.88 10.85 21.90
CA THR A 202 -7.48 10.73 21.50
C THR A 202 -6.65 11.57 22.48
N SER A 203 -6.44 11.04 23.69
CA SER A 203 -5.31 11.51 24.50
C SER A 203 -4.04 10.98 23.84
N PRO A 204 -3.06 11.85 23.50
CA PRO A 204 -1.98 11.49 22.62
C PRO A 204 -0.96 10.65 23.38
N ASN A 205 -1.00 9.34 23.19
CA ASN A 205 0.27 8.70 22.86
C ASN A 205 0.81 9.51 21.69
N ASN A 206 1.91 10.22 21.91
CA ASN A 206 2.47 11.21 20.98
C ASN A 206 2.60 10.64 19.56
N GLU A 207 2.80 9.32 19.47
CA GLU A 207 2.86 8.51 18.26
C GLU A 207 1.54 8.44 17.48
N ASN A 208 0.37 8.37 18.13
CA ASN A 208 -0.91 8.25 17.42
C ASN A 208 -1.29 9.58 16.75
N GLY A 209 -1.07 10.70 17.44
CA GLY A 209 -1.26 12.03 16.86
C GLY A 209 -0.31 12.31 15.70
N LEU A 210 0.97 11.97 15.87
CA LEU A 210 1.97 12.08 14.81
C LEU A 210 1.69 11.14 13.64
N SER A 211 1.24 9.91 13.90
CA SER A 211 0.86 8.97 12.84
C SER A 211 -0.21 9.57 11.94
N VAL A 212 -1.24 10.21 12.50
CA VAL A 212 -2.29 10.86 11.71
C VAL A 212 -1.72 12.02 10.89
N VAL A 213 -0.85 12.84 11.47
CA VAL A 213 -0.25 13.98 10.76
C VAL A 213 0.64 13.52 9.59
N ILE A 214 1.46 12.49 9.80
CA ILE A 214 2.31 11.90 8.76
C ILE A 214 1.45 11.27 7.66
N THR A 215 0.42 10.48 8.03
CA THR A 215 -0.48 9.87 7.04
C THR A 215 -1.21 10.93 6.22
N ASN A 216 -1.68 12.01 6.84
CA ASN A 216 -2.31 13.12 6.11
C ASN A 216 -1.32 13.83 5.17
N ALA A 217 -0.09 14.08 5.63
CA ALA A 217 0.94 14.68 4.78
C ALA A 217 1.27 13.77 3.59
N LEU A 218 1.30 12.46 3.79
CA LEU A 218 1.48 11.48 2.73
C LEU A 218 0.32 11.50 1.72
N ILE A 219 -0.94 11.54 2.18
CA ILE A 219 -2.10 11.65 1.29
C ILE A 219 -1.97 12.92 0.44
N VAL A 220 -1.65 14.07 1.05
CA VAL A 220 -1.44 15.34 0.32
C VAL A 220 -0.28 15.22 -0.69
N TYR A 221 0.82 14.58 -0.32
CA TYR A 221 1.93 14.33 -1.25
C TYR A 221 1.48 13.50 -2.46
N LEU A 222 0.78 12.38 -2.22
CA LEU A 222 0.28 11.50 -3.28
C LEU A 222 -0.75 12.19 -4.19
N GLU A 223 -1.62 13.05 -3.65
CA GLU A 223 -2.58 13.85 -4.43
C GLU A 223 -1.91 14.85 -5.38
N ASN A 224 -0.70 15.28 -5.06
CA ASN A 224 0.05 16.26 -5.85
C ASN A 224 0.91 15.62 -6.95
N ILE A 225 1.03 14.29 -6.97
CA ILE A 225 1.65 13.55 -8.07
C ILE A 225 0.61 13.44 -9.20
N LYS A 226 0.71 14.32 -10.21
CA LYS A 226 -0.18 14.40 -11.38
C LYS A 226 0.59 14.56 -12.68
#